data_AF-A0A4R8LA76-F1
#
_entry.id   AF-A0A4R8LA76-F1
#
_cell.length_a   1.000
_cell.length_b   1.000
_cell.length_c   1.000
_cell.angle_alpha   90.00
_cell.angle_beta   90.00
_cell.angle_gamma   90.00
#
_symmetry.space_group_name_H-M   'P 1'
#
loop_
_entity.id
_entity.type
_entity.pdbx_description
1 polymer ?
#
loop_
_entity_poly.entity_id
_entity_poly.type
_entity_poly.pdbx_seq_one_letter_code
_entity_poly.pdbx_strand_id
1 'polypeptide(L)'
;MIKELQRQFLSLTSAEKLEQINNALKVKPLKEAVLEVTGCSVTWLREHMESLGYRYNRQLSQYVPDDGVKSQKTDQEELQGLLDLLAVKDQLLAMVGQLQPSMGFDFRDLYQHGAVVTRSLKTYSGIMEQFDAVCDRCYPQYRKQDLIGFALLEFVRKYGKESVTN
;
A
#
# COMPACT_ATOMS: atom_id res chain seq x y z
N MET A 1 36.09 37.94 19.35
CA MET A 1 35.21 37.97 18.16
C MET A 1 34.52 36.62 17.93
N ILE A 2 35.25 35.51 17.78
CA ILE A 2 34.69 34.16 17.51
C ILE A 2 33.62 33.71 18.54
N LYS A 3 33.83 33.95 19.84
CA LYS A 3 32.88 33.55 20.89
C LYS A 3 31.54 34.33 20.88
N GLU A 4 31.52 35.51 20.27
CA GLU A 4 30.33 36.36 20.21
C GLU A 4 29.38 35.91 19.10
N LEU A 5 29.94 35.60 17.92
CA LEU A 5 29.20 35.01 16.79
C LEU A 5 28.58 33.67 17.17
N GLN A 6 29.31 32.84 17.91
CA GLN A 6 28.79 31.55 18.38
C GLN A 6 27.60 31.71 19.35
N ARG A 7 27.64 32.70 20.25
CA ARG A 7 26.52 32.98 21.17
C ARG A 7 25.28 33.48 20.43
N GLN A 8 25.47 34.39 19.48
CA GLN A 8 24.38 34.89 18.64
C GLN A 8 23.76 33.75 17.83
N PHE A 9 24.59 32.92 17.20
CA PHE A 9 24.11 31.78 16.43
C PHE A 9 23.35 30.78 17.30
N LEU A 10 23.84 30.45 18.50
CA LEU A 10 23.16 29.53 19.42
C LEU A 10 21.82 30.07 19.94
N SER A 11 21.67 31.39 20.05
CA SER A 11 20.44 32.04 20.54
C SER A 11 19.27 32.03 19.54
N LEU A 12 19.55 31.78 18.25
CA LEU A 12 18.54 31.71 17.20
C LEU A 12 17.71 30.41 17.26
N THR A 13 16.51 30.45 16.72
CA THR A 13 15.68 29.26 16.55
C THR A 13 16.25 28.34 15.46
N SER A 14 15.87 27.06 15.46
CA SER A 14 16.37 26.07 14.49
C SER A 14 16.10 26.46 13.04
N ALA A 15 14.96 27.11 12.76
CA ALA A 15 14.59 27.59 11.43
C ALA A 15 15.47 28.77 10.97
N GLU A 16 15.70 29.75 11.85
CA GLU A 16 16.54 30.91 11.56
C GLU A 16 18.01 30.52 11.35
N LYS A 17 18.51 29.55 12.14
CA LYS A 17 19.84 28.96 11.97
C LYS A 17 20.02 28.34 10.59
N LEU A 18 19.02 27.59 10.13
CA LEU A 18 19.01 26.93 8.82
C LEU A 18 19.03 27.97 7.69
N GLU A 19 18.19 28.99 7.80
CA GLU A 19 18.08 30.05 6.80
C GLU A 19 19.37 30.84 6.67
N GLN A 20 19.99 31.25 7.79
CA GLN A 20 21.26 31.97 7.77
C GLN A 20 22.38 31.17 7.09
N ILE A 21 22.50 29.88 7.41
CA ILE A 21 23.55 29.03 6.83
C ILE A 21 23.28 28.76 5.35
N ASN A 22 22.05 28.43 4.99
CA ASN A 22 21.71 28.16 3.59
C ASN A 22 21.85 29.40 2.71
N ASN A 23 21.57 30.60 3.23
CA ASN A 23 21.82 31.84 2.51
C ASN A 23 23.31 32.13 2.35
N ALA A 24 24.14 31.87 3.37
CA ALA A 24 25.59 32.01 3.25
C ALA A 24 26.22 31.00 2.26
N LEU A 25 25.67 29.79 2.20
CA LEU A 25 26.12 28.72 1.29
C LEU A 25 25.80 28.98 -0.20
N LYS A 26 24.84 29.86 -0.51
CA LYS A 26 24.58 30.29 -1.90
C LYS A 26 25.70 31.14 -2.47
N VAL A 27 26.45 31.83 -1.62
CA VAL A 27 27.44 32.84 -2.01
C VAL A 27 28.87 32.33 -1.86
N LYS A 28 29.13 31.53 -0.82
CA LYS A 28 30.48 31.11 -0.43
C LYS A 28 30.60 29.60 -0.24
N PRO A 29 31.81 29.03 -0.41
CA PRO A 29 32.06 27.62 -0.14
C PRO A 29 31.84 27.31 1.35
N LEU A 30 31.43 26.08 1.64
CA LEU A 30 31.03 25.59 2.98
C LEU A 30 31.97 26.01 4.12
N LYS A 31 33.29 25.97 3.92
CA LYS A 31 34.24 26.34 4.99
C LYS A 31 34.18 27.83 5.35
N GLU A 32 34.00 28.69 4.37
CA GLU A 32 34.00 30.14 4.55
C GLU A 32 32.64 30.61 5.09
N ALA A 33 31.55 30.08 4.53
CA ALA A 33 30.19 30.36 4.97
C ALA A 33 30.00 30.01 6.46
N VAL A 34 30.51 28.85 6.89
CA VAL A 34 30.39 28.40 8.28
C VAL A 34 31.23 29.24 9.23
N LEU A 35 32.46 29.58 8.83
CA LEU A 35 33.34 30.41 9.65
C LEU A 35 32.77 31.82 9.84
N GLU A 36 32.14 32.39 8.82
CA GLU A 36 31.54 33.73 8.88
C GLU A 36 30.27 33.79 9.73
N VAL A 37 29.38 32.81 9.57
CA VAL A 37 28.10 32.78 10.29
C VAL A 37 28.25 32.32 11.74
N THR A 38 29.10 31.34 12.00
CA THR A 38 29.18 30.68 13.32
C THR A 38 30.48 30.93 14.07
N GLY A 39 31.53 31.39 13.38
CA GLY A 39 32.89 31.47 13.93
C GLY A 39 33.52 30.11 14.23
N CYS A 40 32.85 28.99 13.88
CA CYS A 40 33.22 27.64 14.28
C CYS A 40 33.66 26.79 13.09
N SER A 41 34.17 25.58 13.38
CA SER A 41 34.53 24.61 12.35
C SER A 41 33.29 23.99 11.70
N VAL A 42 33.45 23.54 10.45
CA VAL A 42 32.40 22.79 9.72
C VAL A 42 31.99 21.53 10.46
N THR A 43 32.92 20.89 11.18
CA THR A 43 32.64 19.70 11.99
C THR A 43 31.67 20.01 13.12
N TRP A 44 31.90 21.11 13.86
CA TRP A 44 31.01 21.54 14.92
C TRP A 44 29.60 21.85 14.40
N LEU A 45 29.51 22.56 13.27
CA LEU A 45 28.22 22.88 12.69
C LEU A 45 27.48 21.61 12.25
N ARG A 46 28.19 20.65 11.65
CA ARG A 46 27.60 19.37 11.26
C ARG A 46 27.00 18.65 12.45
N GLU A 47 27.75 18.47 13.53
CA GLU A 47 27.26 17.81 14.75
C GLU A 47 26.06 18.55 15.34
N HIS A 48 26.10 19.88 15.34
CA HIS A 48 24.99 20.70 15.83
C HIS A 48 23.74 20.56 14.96
N MET A 49 23.88 20.63 13.63
CA MET A 49 22.76 20.50 12.70
C MET A 49 22.18 19.08 12.69
N GLU A 50 23.02 18.05 12.79
CA GLU A 50 22.57 16.67 12.95
C GLU A 50 21.78 16.49 14.25
N SER A 51 22.20 17.12 15.36
CA SER A 51 21.43 17.10 16.61
C SER A 51 20.07 17.79 16.51
N LEU A 52 19.91 18.70 15.54
CA LEU A 52 18.66 19.40 15.24
C LEU A 52 17.84 18.69 14.15
N GLY A 53 18.29 17.54 13.64
CA GLY A 53 17.60 16.77 12.61
C GLY A 53 17.79 17.32 11.19
N TYR A 54 18.93 17.95 10.90
CA TYR A 54 19.25 18.46 9.56
C TYR A 54 20.53 17.84 9.00
N ARG A 55 20.55 17.64 7.68
CA ARG A 55 21.69 17.07 6.97
C ARG A 55 22.13 17.95 5.81
N TYR A 56 23.45 18.05 5.62
CA TYR A 56 24.01 18.77 4.48
C TYR A 56 23.84 17.97 3.18
N ASN A 57 23.08 18.51 2.23
CA ASN A 57 22.97 17.98 0.88
C ASN A 57 24.05 18.61 -0.02
N ARG A 58 25.01 17.80 -0.47
CA ARG A 58 26.13 18.26 -1.29
C ARG A 58 25.71 18.70 -2.71
N GLN A 59 24.65 18.11 -3.27
CA GLN A 59 24.19 18.47 -4.62
C GLN A 59 23.49 19.82 -4.63
N LEU A 60 22.70 20.09 -3.58
CA LEU A 60 21.96 21.33 -3.43
C LEU A 60 22.74 22.42 -2.67
N SER A 61 23.92 22.09 -2.15
CA SER A 61 24.75 22.96 -1.30
C SER A 61 23.98 23.62 -0.15
N GLN A 62 23.10 22.87 0.50
CA GLN A 62 22.24 23.37 1.58
C GLN A 62 21.95 22.28 2.62
N TYR A 63 21.64 22.70 3.85
CA TYR A 63 21.09 21.83 4.88
C TYR A 63 19.59 21.65 4.67
N VAL A 64 19.14 20.40 4.68
CA VAL A 64 17.74 19.99 4.54
C VAL A 64 17.29 19.18 5.75
N PRO A 65 15.98 19.14 6.09
CA PRO A 65 15.46 18.26 7.13
C PRO A 65 15.87 16.82 6.84
N ASP A 66 16.37 16.12 7.84
CA ASP A 66 16.67 14.70 7.76
C ASP A 66 15.37 13.94 8.07
N ASP A 67 14.59 13.64 7.03
CA ASP A 67 13.29 12.95 7.15
C ASP A 67 13.42 11.49 7.64
N GLY A 68 14.59 11.06 8.11
CA GLY A 68 14.85 9.70 8.59
C GLY A 68 14.86 8.64 7.48
N VAL A 69 14.53 9.01 6.25
CA VAL A 69 14.66 8.15 5.07
C VAL A 69 16.14 8.11 4.72
N LYS A 70 16.85 7.15 5.31
CA LYS A 70 18.12 6.68 4.78
C LYS A 70 17.87 6.37 3.30
N SER A 71 18.28 7.26 2.39
CA SER A 71 18.46 6.91 0.99
C SER A 71 19.55 5.83 0.95
N GLN A 72 19.14 4.58 1.13
CA GLN A 72 19.90 3.46 0.64
C GLN A 72 20.12 3.74 -0.83
N LYS A 73 21.38 3.73 -1.26
CA LYS A 73 21.69 3.58 -2.68
C LYS A 73 20.93 2.33 -3.11
N THR A 74 19.84 2.52 -3.83
CA THR A 74 19.05 1.42 -4.36
C THR A 74 19.94 0.79 -5.41
N ASP A 75 20.50 -0.38 -5.09
CA ASP A 75 21.31 -1.12 -6.04
C ASP A 75 20.43 -1.37 -7.27
N GLN A 76 21.00 -1.24 -8.48
CA GLN A 76 20.23 -1.42 -9.72
C GLN A 76 19.48 -2.76 -9.77
N GLU A 77 19.98 -3.77 -9.05
CA GLU A 77 19.32 -5.08 -8.87
C GLU A 77 18.02 -4.99 -8.06
N GLU A 78 17.96 -4.17 -7.01
CA GLU A 78 16.72 -3.95 -6.24
C GLU A 78 15.67 -3.23 -7.09
N LEU A 79 16.11 -2.27 -7.91
CA LEU A 79 15.23 -1.56 -8.84
C LEU A 79 14.68 -2.50 -9.92
N GLN A 80 15.52 -3.41 -10.43
CA GLN A 80 15.10 -4.44 -11.37
C GLN A 80 14.13 -5.43 -10.73
N GLY A 81 14.39 -5.86 -9.49
CA GLY A 81 13.48 -6.73 -8.75
C GLY A 81 12.10 -6.11 -8.51
N LEU A 82 12.03 -4.80 -8.27
CA LEU A 82 10.76 -4.07 -8.16
C LEU A 82 10.00 -3.99 -9.49
N LEU A 83 10.70 -3.79 -10.61
CA LEU A 83 10.11 -3.79 -11.94
C LEU A 83 9.54 -5.17 -12.32
N ASP A 84 10.28 -6.23 -12.01
CA ASP A 84 9.82 -7.61 -12.24
C ASP A 84 8.56 -7.92 -11.41
N LEU A 85 8.51 -7.43 -10.15
CA LEU A 85 7.34 -7.59 -9.28
C LEU A 85 6.10 -6.87 -9.83
N LEU A 86 6.27 -5.68 -10.40
CA LEU A 86 5.19 -4.95 -11.07
C LEU A 86 4.68 -5.70 -12.31
N ALA A 87 5.60 -6.27 -13.11
CA ALA A 87 5.22 -7.06 -14.28
C ALA A 87 4.40 -8.31 -13.89
N VAL A 88 4.76 -8.98 -12.79
CA VAL A 88 4.00 -10.12 -12.26
C VAL A 88 2.61 -9.69 -11.79
N LYS A 89 2.49 -8.54 -11.11
CA LYS A 89 1.20 -7.98 -10.69
C LYS A 89 0.28 -7.73 -11.89
N ASP A 90 0.79 -7.15 -12.97
CA ASP A 90 -0.01 -6.85 -14.16
C ASP A 90 -0.43 -8.13 -14.89
N GLN A 91 0.43 -9.15 -14.93
CA GLN A 91 0.05 -10.48 -15.41
C GLN A 91 -1.05 -11.11 -14.55
N LEU A 92 -0.94 -11.02 -13.22
CA LEU A 92 -1.98 -11.52 -12.31
C LEU A 92 -3.30 -10.78 -12.50
N LEU A 93 -3.27 -9.45 -12.67
CA LEU A 93 -4.47 -8.66 -12.95
C LEU A 93 -5.09 -9.04 -14.30
N ALA A 94 -4.29 -9.29 -15.33
CA ALA A 94 -4.78 -9.78 -16.61
C ALA A 94 -5.39 -11.19 -16.50
N MET A 95 -4.78 -12.09 -15.72
CA MET A 95 -5.33 -13.42 -15.44
C MET A 95 -6.62 -13.34 -14.62
N VAL A 96 -6.70 -12.45 -13.64
CA VAL A 96 -7.91 -12.21 -12.84
C VAL A 96 -9.01 -11.55 -13.68
N GLY A 97 -8.67 -10.66 -14.61
CA GLY A 97 -9.62 -10.11 -15.57
C GLY A 97 -10.16 -11.12 -16.58
N GLN A 98 -9.45 -12.23 -16.78
CA GLN A 98 -9.89 -13.38 -17.60
C GLN A 98 -10.65 -14.44 -16.80
N LEU A 99 -10.61 -14.39 -15.46
CA LEU A 99 -11.55 -15.15 -14.66
C LEU A 99 -12.93 -14.58 -14.97
N GLN A 100 -13.77 -15.41 -15.60
CA GLN A 100 -15.19 -15.13 -15.78
C GLN A 100 -15.73 -14.52 -14.50
N PRO A 101 -16.63 -13.51 -14.56
CA PRO A 101 -17.22 -12.94 -13.36
C PRO A 101 -17.70 -14.11 -12.53
N SER A 102 -17.04 -14.38 -11.41
CA SER A 102 -17.52 -15.38 -10.49
C SER A 102 -18.91 -14.86 -10.17
N MET A 103 -19.96 -15.58 -10.55
CA MET A 103 -21.27 -15.33 -9.99
C MET A 103 -21.02 -15.10 -8.50
N GLY A 104 -21.47 -13.96 -7.97
CA GLY A 104 -21.21 -13.52 -6.60
C GLY A 104 -21.95 -14.41 -5.59
N PHE A 105 -21.84 -15.72 -5.77
CA PHE A 105 -22.31 -16.77 -4.91
C PHE A 105 -21.47 -16.69 -3.64
N ASP A 106 -22.00 -15.96 -2.67
CA ASP A 106 -21.52 -16.11 -1.32
C ASP A 106 -22.11 -17.40 -0.74
N PHE A 107 -21.41 -18.52 -0.94
CA PHE A 107 -21.83 -19.81 -0.37
C PHE A 107 -21.88 -19.77 1.16
N ARG A 108 -21.29 -18.77 1.82
CA ARG A 108 -21.44 -18.58 3.27
C ARG A 108 -22.91 -18.46 3.66
N ASP A 109 -23.75 -17.86 2.82
CA ASP A 109 -25.19 -17.79 3.06
C ASP A 109 -25.82 -19.19 3.14
N LEU A 110 -25.42 -20.11 2.27
CA LEU A 110 -25.91 -21.50 2.31
C LEU A 110 -25.50 -22.21 3.59
N TYR A 111 -24.27 -22.00 4.06
CA TYR A 111 -23.75 -22.65 5.27
C TYR A 111 -24.25 -22.02 6.57
N GLN A 112 -24.83 -20.82 6.53
CA GLN A 112 -25.41 -20.16 7.72
C GLN A 112 -26.81 -20.69 8.08
N HIS A 113 -27.48 -21.39 7.17
CA HIS A 113 -28.86 -21.87 7.37
C HIS A 113 -28.99 -23.21 8.13
N GLY A 114 -27.92 -23.64 8.83
CA GLY A 114 -27.97 -24.76 9.76
C GLY A 114 -27.31 -26.04 9.26
N ALA A 115 -27.64 -27.18 9.88
CA ALA A 115 -27.00 -28.46 9.59
C ALA A 115 -27.35 -28.99 8.20
N VAL A 116 -26.37 -29.62 7.53
CA VAL A 116 -26.57 -30.26 6.22
C VAL A 116 -27.51 -31.45 6.37
N VAL A 117 -28.61 -31.45 5.60
CA VAL A 117 -29.59 -32.55 5.57
C VAL A 117 -29.59 -33.21 4.20
N THR A 118 -29.42 -34.53 4.16
CA THR A 118 -29.52 -35.32 2.93
C THR A 118 -30.98 -35.56 2.56
N ARG A 119 -31.37 -35.19 1.35
CA ARG A 119 -32.72 -35.43 0.79
C ARG A 119 -32.61 -36.00 -0.62
N SER A 120 -33.51 -36.92 -0.96
CA SER A 120 -33.67 -37.40 -2.33
C SER A 120 -34.67 -36.51 -3.08
N LEU A 121 -34.28 -36.00 -4.24
CA LEU A 121 -35.14 -35.20 -5.12
C LEU A 121 -35.37 -35.98 -6.43
N LYS A 122 -36.61 -36.03 -6.90
CA LYS A 122 -36.95 -36.53 -8.23
C LYS A 122 -37.06 -35.35 -9.19
N THR A 123 -36.45 -35.47 -10.37
CA THR A 123 -36.48 -34.43 -11.42
C THR A 123 -36.79 -35.08 -12.76
N TYR A 124 -37.11 -34.25 -13.76
CA TYR A 124 -37.25 -34.73 -15.14
C TYR A 124 -35.86 -34.86 -15.78
N SER A 125 -35.61 -35.97 -16.46
CA SER A 125 -34.30 -36.27 -17.08
C SER A 125 -33.84 -35.15 -18.02
N GLY A 126 -34.72 -34.67 -18.90
CA GLY A 126 -34.37 -33.60 -19.84
C GLY A 126 -33.99 -32.26 -19.19
N ILE A 127 -34.50 -31.97 -17.98
CA ILE A 127 -34.09 -30.78 -17.22
C ILE A 127 -32.72 -31.01 -16.59
N MET A 128 -32.49 -32.21 -16.04
CA MET A 128 -31.21 -32.57 -15.42
C MET A 128 -30.07 -32.56 -16.44
N GLU A 129 -30.29 -33.08 -17.64
CA GLU A 129 -29.31 -33.07 -18.74
C GLU A 129 -28.92 -31.63 -19.14
N GLN A 130 -29.91 -30.73 -19.25
CA GLN A 130 -29.65 -29.32 -19.53
C GLN A 130 -28.87 -28.65 -18.41
N PHE A 131 -29.23 -28.93 -17.15
CA PHE A 131 -28.53 -28.42 -15.98
C PHE A 131 -27.08 -28.92 -15.93
N ASP A 132 -26.84 -30.20 -16.19
CA ASP A 132 -25.52 -30.80 -16.25
C ASP A 132 -24.65 -30.13 -17.32
N ALA A 133 -25.19 -29.95 -18.53
CA ALA A 133 -24.48 -29.28 -19.63
C ALA A 133 -24.09 -27.83 -19.28
N VAL A 134 -24.95 -27.10 -18.56
CA VAL A 134 -24.65 -25.73 -18.10
C VAL A 134 -23.58 -25.75 -17.01
N CYS A 135 -23.67 -26.67 -16.03
CA CYS A 135 -22.68 -26.77 -14.97
C CYS A 135 -21.30 -27.08 -15.52
N ASP A 136 -21.20 -28.07 -16.41
CA ASP A 136 -19.91 -28.53 -16.93
C ASP A 136 -19.26 -27.49 -17.85
N ARG A 137 -20.06 -26.73 -18.60
CA ARG A 137 -19.56 -25.70 -19.52
C ARG A 137 -19.23 -24.38 -18.83
N CYS A 138 -20.08 -23.92 -17.92
CA CYS A 138 -20.03 -22.56 -17.40
C CYS A 138 -19.53 -22.48 -15.96
N TYR A 139 -19.66 -23.56 -15.18
CA TYR A 139 -19.43 -23.57 -13.73
C TYR A 139 -18.67 -24.81 -13.23
N PRO A 140 -17.58 -25.26 -13.90
CA PRO A 140 -16.89 -26.51 -13.56
C PRO A 140 -16.26 -26.50 -12.16
N GLN A 141 -16.01 -25.32 -11.59
CA GLN A 141 -15.43 -25.14 -10.25
C GLN A 141 -16.42 -25.38 -9.10
N TYR A 142 -17.72 -25.41 -9.37
CA TYR A 142 -18.75 -25.53 -8.33
C TYR A 142 -19.33 -26.94 -8.30
N ARG A 143 -19.69 -27.43 -7.11
CA ARG A 143 -20.40 -28.70 -6.99
C ARG A 143 -21.85 -28.49 -7.44
N LYS A 144 -22.36 -29.42 -8.24
CA LYS A 144 -23.76 -29.40 -8.72
C LYS A 144 -24.77 -29.29 -7.57
N GLN A 145 -24.49 -29.91 -6.42
CA GLN A 145 -25.31 -29.82 -5.21
C GLN A 145 -25.40 -28.38 -4.67
N ASP A 146 -24.30 -27.64 -4.66
CA ASP A 146 -24.26 -26.27 -4.14
C ASP A 146 -25.05 -25.32 -5.06
N LEU A 147 -24.98 -25.54 -6.37
CA LEU A 147 -25.76 -24.80 -7.37
C LEU A 147 -27.27 -25.07 -7.23
N ILE A 148 -27.67 -26.33 -6.97
CA ILE A 148 -29.06 -26.67 -6.65
C ILE A 148 -29.49 -25.98 -5.35
N GLY A 149 -28.64 -26.03 -4.31
CA GLY A 149 -28.88 -25.34 -3.04
C GLY A 149 -29.09 -23.84 -3.24
N PHE A 150 -28.27 -23.22 -4.07
CA PHE A 150 -28.39 -21.80 -4.39
C PHE A 150 -29.69 -21.47 -5.13
N ALA A 151 -30.07 -22.28 -6.13
CA ALA A 151 -31.34 -22.10 -6.83
C ALA A 151 -32.55 -22.21 -5.89
N LEU A 152 -32.50 -23.14 -4.92
CA LEU A 152 -33.52 -23.25 -3.88
C LEU A 152 -33.53 -22.04 -2.94
N LEU A 153 -32.36 -21.56 -2.51
CA LEU A 153 -32.25 -20.36 -1.67
C LEU A 153 -32.79 -19.11 -2.39
N GLU A 154 -32.46 -18.93 -3.66
CA GLU A 154 -32.97 -17.83 -4.48
C GLU A 154 -34.50 -17.92 -4.63
N PHE A 155 -35.03 -19.13 -4.87
CA PHE A 155 -36.47 -19.35 -4.93
C PHE A 155 -37.16 -19.00 -3.61
N VAL A 156 -36.60 -19.43 -2.47
CA VAL A 156 -37.10 -19.08 -1.14
C VAL A 156 -37.03 -17.57 -0.90
N ARG A 157 -35.93 -16.88 -1.26
CA ARG A 157 -35.83 -15.42 -1.11
C ARG A 157 -36.85 -14.67 -1.97
N LYS A 158 -37.07 -15.15 -3.20
CA LYS A 158 -37.92 -14.48 -4.18
C LYS A 158 -39.41 -14.68 -3.91
N TYR A 159 -39.80 -15.84 -3.42
CA TYR A 159 -41.21 -16.23 -3.28
C TYR A 159 -41.63 -16.57 -1.85
N GLY A 160 -40.67 -16.83 -0.96
CA GLY A 160 -40.90 -16.93 0.47
C GLY A 160 -41.23 -15.55 1.00
N LYS A 161 -42.51 -15.20 0.96
CA LYS A 161 -43.05 -14.11 1.76
C LYS A 161 -42.72 -14.44 3.20
N GLU A 162 -41.85 -13.66 3.82
CA GLU A 162 -41.52 -13.75 5.23
C GLU A 162 -42.80 -13.92 6.06
N SER A 163 -43.05 -15.13 6.56
CA SER A 163 -43.70 -15.29 7.86
C SER A 163 -42.61 -15.13 8.92
N VAL A 164 -41.97 -13.95 8.94
CA VAL A 164 -41.29 -13.45 10.14
C VAL A 164 -42.40 -12.89 11.03
N THR A 165 -43.16 -13.78 11.62
CA THR A 165 -43.80 -13.50 12.91
C THR A 165 -42.75 -13.83 13.95
N ASN A 166 -42.21 -12.78 14.58
CA ASN A 166 -41.49 -12.88 15.85
C ASN A 166 -42.30 -13.66 16.89
#